data_AF-A0A7T8KF70-F1
#
_entry.id   AF-A0A7T8KF70-F1
#
_cell.length_a   1.000
_cell.length_b   1.000
_cell.length_c   1.000
_cell.angle_alpha   90.00
_cell.angle_beta   90.00
_cell.angle_gamma   90.00
#
_symmetry.space_group_name_H-M   'P 1'
#
loop_
_entity.id
_entity.type
_entity.pdbx_description
1 polymer ?
#
loop_
_entity_poly.entity_id
_entity_poly.type
_entity_poly.pdbx_seq_one_letter_code
_entity_poly.pdbx_strand_id
1 'polypeptide(L)'
;VQHYVKKEWPARDQLVPGARNIIHEPFVDREKILIPPLHLKLGLMKQFTRALDKDGRCFNYLCRAFPRLTSEKVKAGIFNGPQIRKLIKDTEFQNSMNTLECAAWKSFVQVVNNFLGNTKAANHARLISTMIEAFQKLGCLMSIKMHFLFSHME
;
A
#
# COMPACT_ATOMS: atom_id res chain seq x y z
N VAL A 1 16.10 14.60 17.35
CA VAL A 1 15.31 14.38 18.59
C VAL A 1 14.23 13.35 18.26
N GLN A 2 14.18 12.20 18.93
CA GLN A 2 13.05 11.28 18.77
C GLN A 2 11.90 11.80 19.64
N HIS A 3 10.76 12.13 19.02
CA HIS A 3 9.58 12.66 19.71
C HIS A 3 8.71 11.58 20.37
N TYR A 4 9.12 10.30 20.33
CA TYR A 4 8.35 9.18 20.86
C TYR A 4 9.25 8.02 21.30
N VAL A 5 8.75 7.23 22.26
CA VAL A 5 9.38 5.97 22.70
C VAL A 5 8.98 4.86 21.74
N LYS A 6 9.97 4.22 21.12
CA LYS A 6 9.75 2.97 20.36
C LYS A 6 9.65 1.82 21.35
N LYS A 7 8.57 1.05 21.27
CA LYS A 7 8.37 -0.18 22.06
C LYS A 7 8.18 -1.33 21.09
N GLU A 8 9.02 -2.35 21.20
CA GLU A 8 8.79 -3.62 20.53
C GLU A 8 7.74 -4.40 21.32
N TRP A 9 6.67 -4.78 20.63
CA TRP A 9 5.62 -5.60 21.20
C TRP A 9 5.87 -7.04 20.77
N PRO A 10 5.88 -8.01 21.71
CA PRO A 10 6.01 -9.41 21.33
C PRO A 10 4.83 -9.81 20.45
N ALA A 11 5.07 -10.74 19.52
CA ALA A 11 4.04 -11.37 18.72
C ALA A 11 2.93 -11.93 19.64
N ARG A 12 1.70 -11.91 19.16
CA ARG A 12 0.57 -12.48 19.92
C ARG A 12 0.39 -13.93 19.54
N ASP A 13 0.82 -14.82 20.41
CA ASP A 13 0.64 -16.26 20.19
C ASP A 13 -0.80 -16.70 20.47
N GLN A 14 -1.51 -16.03 21.39
CA GLN A 14 -2.85 -16.44 21.83
C GLN A 14 -3.90 -15.33 21.71
N LEU A 15 -5.15 -15.73 21.46
CA LEU A 15 -6.31 -14.84 21.36
C LEU A 15 -7.29 -15.03 22.54
N VAL A 16 -6.82 -14.82 23.77
CA VAL A 16 -7.63 -15.01 24.98
C VAL A 16 -8.63 -13.85 25.16
N PRO A 17 -9.95 -14.09 25.23
CA PRO A 17 -10.95 -13.06 25.53
C PRO A 17 -10.67 -12.36 26.87
N GLY A 18 -10.84 -11.04 26.93
CA GLY A 18 -10.49 -10.22 28.09
C GLY A 18 -9.01 -9.82 28.17
N ALA A 19 -8.14 -10.42 27.37
CA ALA A 19 -6.74 -9.99 27.27
C ALA A 19 -6.58 -8.86 26.25
N ARG A 20 -6.05 -7.71 26.69
CA ARG A 20 -5.79 -6.54 25.84
C ARG A 20 -7.07 -6.06 25.14
N ASN A 21 -7.10 -6.07 23.81
CA ASN A 21 -8.23 -5.59 22.99
C ASN A 21 -9.08 -6.75 22.42
N ILE A 22 -8.96 -7.95 22.98
CA ILE A 22 -9.70 -9.14 22.52
C ILE A 22 -10.99 -9.23 23.34
N ILE A 23 -12.10 -8.82 22.74
CA ILE A 23 -13.39 -8.75 23.43
C ILE A 23 -14.08 -10.11 23.40
N HIS A 24 -13.92 -10.85 22.31
CA HIS A 24 -14.59 -12.13 22.06
C HIS A 24 -13.64 -13.17 21.51
N GLU A 25 -14.02 -14.43 21.66
CA GLU A 25 -13.35 -15.53 20.98
C GLU A 25 -13.45 -15.36 19.46
N PRO A 26 -12.37 -15.60 18.70
CA PRO A 26 -12.39 -15.45 17.25
C PRO A 26 -13.30 -16.50 16.62
N PHE A 27 -14.25 -16.07 15.80
CA PHE A 27 -15.11 -16.98 15.04
C PHE A 27 -14.39 -17.71 13.90
N VAL A 28 -13.22 -17.20 13.48
CA VAL A 28 -12.49 -17.65 12.30
C VAL A 28 -11.01 -17.69 12.64
N ASP A 29 -10.32 -18.76 12.22
CA ASP A 29 -8.87 -18.88 12.35
C ASP A 29 -8.17 -17.69 11.70
N ARG A 30 -7.07 -17.21 12.29
CA ARG A 30 -6.33 -16.05 11.77
C ARG A 30 -5.95 -16.20 10.30
N GLU A 31 -5.56 -17.41 9.89
CA GLU A 31 -5.16 -17.73 8.51
C GLU A 31 -6.31 -17.63 7.50
N LYS A 32 -7.56 -17.73 7.98
CA LYS A 32 -8.78 -17.66 7.18
C LYS A 32 -9.38 -16.24 7.14
N ILE A 33 -8.76 -15.26 7.80
CA ILE A 33 -9.20 -13.86 7.75
C ILE A 33 -9.01 -13.33 6.34
N LEU A 34 -10.12 -12.95 5.70
CA LEU A 34 -10.11 -12.34 4.38
C LEU A 34 -9.70 -10.87 4.48
N ILE A 35 -8.56 -10.55 3.86
CA ILE A 35 -8.06 -9.20 3.78
C ILE A 35 -8.80 -8.46 2.65
N PRO A 36 -9.48 -7.32 2.92
CA PRO A 36 -10.29 -6.63 1.91
C PRO A 36 -9.40 -5.95 0.84
N PRO A 37 -9.21 -6.55 -0.36
CA PRO A 37 -8.10 -6.17 -1.25
C PRO A 37 -8.25 -4.77 -1.84
N LEU A 38 -9.50 -4.35 -2.06
CA LEU A 38 -9.83 -3.04 -2.61
C LEU A 38 -9.35 -1.91 -1.70
N HIS A 39 -9.70 -1.96 -0.40
CA HIS A 39 -9.36 -0.87 0.52
C HIS A 39 -7.85 -0.72 0.72
N LEU A 40 -7.10 -1.82 0.65
CA LEU A 40 -5.64 -1.81 0.66
C LEU A 40 -5.07 -1.20 -0.60
N LYS A 41 -5.52 -1.63 -1.78
CA LYS A 41 -5.10 -1.07 -3.08
C LYS A 41 -5.28 0.44 -3.16
N LEU A 42 -6.44 0.93 -2.72
CA LEU A 42 -6.72 2.37 -2.62
C LEU A 42 -5.79 3.07 -1.61
N GLY A 43 -5.51 2.42 -0.48
CA GLY A 43 -4.60 2.95 0.54
C GLY A 43 -3.15 3.07 0.06
N LEU A 44 -2.66 2.06 -0.65
CA LEU A 44 -1.31 2.03 -1.21
C LEU A 44 -1.13 3.07 -2.31
N MET A 45 -2.09 3.18 -3.24
CA MET A 45 -2.06 4.22 -4.29
C MET A 45 -2.03 5.62 -3.68
N LYS A 46 -2.80 5.82 -2.59
CA LYS A 46 -2.81 7.09 -1.86
C LYS A 46 -1.43 7.44 -1.30
N GLN A 47 -0.73 6.48 -0.68
CA GLN A 47 0.61 6.74 -0.12
C GLN A 47 1.64 6.99 -1.22
N PHE A 48 1.63 6.18 -2.29
CA PHE A 48 2.50 6.38 -3.45
C PHE A 48 2.36 7.80 -4.01
N THR A 49 1.12 8.23 -4.31
CA THR A 49 0.88 9.54 -4.92
C THR A 49 1.24 10.70 -4.00
N ARG A 50 1.06 10.53 -2.68
CA ARG A 50 1.45 11.53 -1.68
C ARG A 50 2.96 11.74 -1.63
N ALA A 51 3.75 10.68 -1.82
CA ALA A 51 5.21 10.74 -1.79
C ALA A 51 5.85 11.30 -3.07
N LEU A 52 5.12 11.33 -4.20
CA LEU A 52 5.65 11.88 -5.45
C LEU A 52 6.05 13.36 -5.31
N ASP A 53 7.07 13.76 -6.06
CA ASP A 53 7.37 15.19 -6.27
C ASP A 53 6.20 15.86 -7.01
N LYS A 54 5.65 16.95 -6.44
CA LYS A 54 4.47 17.63 -7.01
C LYS A 54 4.79 18.45 -8.25
N ASP A 55 6.06 18.79 -8.43
CA ASP A 55 6.55 19.45 -9.64
C ASP A 55 7.20 18.43 -10.61
N GLY A 56 7.28 17.16 -10.19
CA GLY A 56 7.90 16.07 -10.93
C GLY A 56 7.08 15.60 -12.14
N ARG A 57 7.77 14.95 -13.09
CA ARG A 57 7.16 14.42 -14.33
C ARG A 57 6.04 13.41 -14.06
N CYS A 58 6.23 12.52 -13.09
CA CYS A 58 5.25 11.49 -12.73
C CYS A 58 3.94 12.10 -12.20
N PHE A 59 4.02 13.08 -11.30
CA PHE A 59 2.83 13.74 -10.77
C PHE A 59 2.11 14.56 -11.85
N ASN A 60 2.88 15.29 -12.67
CA ASN A 60 2.32 16.04 -13.81
C ASN A 60 1.62 15.11 -14.82
N TYR A 61 2.16 13.90 -15.05
CA TYR A 61 1.50 12.90 -15.87
C TYR A 61 0.14 12.48 -15.28
N LEU A 62 0.06 12.22 -13.97
CA LEU A 62 -1.20 11.86 -13.30
C LEU A 62 -2.28 12.94 -13.50
N CYS A 63 -1.93 14.22 -13.35
CA CYS A 63 -2.86 15.32 -13.57
C CYS A 63 -3.38 15.36 -15.02
N ARG A 64 -2.50 15.13 -16.01
CA ARG A 64 -2.87 15.08 -17.44
C ARG A 64 -3.68 13.84 -17.80
N ALA A 65 -3.37 12.69 -17.21
CA ALA A 65 -4.04 11.42 -17.47
C ALA A 65 -5.50 11.40 -16.97
N PHE A 66 -5.82 12.25 -15.98
CA PHE A 66 -7.13 12.37 -15.37
C PHE A 66 -7.59 13.83 -15.27
N PRO A 67 -7.88 14.51 -16.38
CA PRO A 67 -8.25 15.94 -16.38
C PRO A 67 -9.57 16.23 -15.65
N ARG A 68 -10.38 15.19 -15.36
CA ARG A 68 -11.61 15.30 -14.55
C ARG A 68 -11.34 15.27 -13.04
N LEU A 69 -10.13 14.93 -12.61
CA LEU A 69 -9.69 15.05 -11.22
C LEU A 69 -9.00 16.39 -11.04
N THR A 70 -9.29 17.08 -9.94
CA THR A 70 -8.53 18.28 -9.57
C THR A 70 -7.14 17.89 -9.10
N SER A 71 -6.18 18.80 -9.22
CA SER A 71 -4.82 18.60 -8.73
C SER A 71 -4.79 18.24 -7.23
N GLU A 72 -5.72 18.76 -6.43
CA GLU A 72 -5.85 18.45 -5.01
C GLU A 72 -6.31 17.01 -4.78
N LYS A 73 -7.23 16.49 -5.59
CA LYS A 73 -7.64 15.08 -5.53
C LYS A 73 -6.48 14.15 -5.89
N VAL A 74 -5.72 14.49 -6.93
CA VAL A 74 -4.50 13.75 -7.32
C VAL A 74 -3.47 13.83 -6.19
N LYS A 75 -3.18 15.02 -5.65
CA LYS A 75 -2.26 15.24 -4.51
C LYS A 75 -2.65 14.46 -3.27
N ALA A 76 -3.96 14.38 -2.99
CA ALA A 76 -4.50 13.60 -1.88
C ALA A 76 -4.50 12.08 -2.14
N GLY A 77 -4.16 11.65 -3.36
CA GLY A 77 -4.13 10.25 -3.77
C GLY A 77 -5.52 9.63 -3.90
N ILE A 78 -6.52 10.43 -4.27
CA ILE A 78 -7.92 10.01 -4.40
C ILE A 78 -8.11 9.43 -5.80
N PHE A 79 -8.02 8.11 -5.88
CA PHE A 79 -8.29 7.33 -7.09
C PHE A 79 -9.34 6.27 -6.83
N ASN A 80 -10.03 5.83 -7.87
CA ASN A 80 -10.88 4.64 -7.84
C ASN A 80 -10.18 3.43 -8.47
N GLY A 81 -10.77 2.24 -8.31
CA GLY A 81 -10.23 0.99 -8.85
C GLY A 81 -9.96 1.03 -10.36
N PRO A 82 -10.91 1.50 -11.20
CA PRO A 82 -10.70 1.66 -12.65
C PRO A 82 -9.52 2.57 -13.03
N GLN A 83 -9.35 3.71 -12.35
CA GLN A 83 -8.23 4.62 -12.60
C GLN A 83 -6.88 3.96 -12.29
N ILE A 84 -6.78 3.23 -11.18
CA ILE A 84 -5.56 2.49 -10.83
C ILE A 84 -5.28 1.41 -11.88
N ARG A 85 -6.30 0.64 -12.29
CA ARG A 85 -6.15 -0.38 -13.35
C ARG A 85 -5.68 0.22 -14.67
N LYS A 86 -6.13 1.43 -15.02
CA LYS A 86 -5.67 2.16 -16.20
C LYS A 86 -4.17 2.44 -16.10
N LEU A 87 -3.71 3.01 -14.98
CA LEU A 87 -2.29 3.31 -14.74
C LEU A 87 -1.40 2.06 -14.75
N ILE A 88 -1.87 0.94 -14.19
CA ILE A 88 -1.10 -0.32 -14.17
C ILE A 88 -0.81 -0.82 -15.59
N LYS A 89 -1.68 -0.54 -16.55
CA LYS A 89 -1.53 -0.94 -17.96
C LYS A 89 -0.84 0.11 -18.82
N ASP A 90 -0.59 1.30 -18.27
CA ASP A 90 -0.08 2.45 -19.01
C ASP A 90 1.46 2.48 -18.94
N THR A 91 2.12 2.10 -20.05
CA THR A 91 3.58 2.11 -20.15
C THR A 91 4.14 3.53 -20.13
N GLU A 92 3.42 4.50 -20.69
CA GLU A 92 3.84 5.91 -20.71
C GLU A 92 3.82 6.51 -19.31
N PHE A 93 2.88 6.09 -18.47
CA PHE A 93 2.92 6.44 -17.05
C PHE A 93 4.22 5.98 -16.39
N GLN A 94 4.64 4.72 -16.62
CA GLN A 94 5.89 4.22 -16.08
C GLN A 94 7.12 4.96 -16.64
N ASN A 95 7.09 5.35 -17.92
CA ASN A 95 8.16 6.12 -18.56
C ASN A 95 8.33 7.53 -17.99
N SER A 96 7.27 8.08 -17.37
CA SER A 96 7.32 9.39 -16.71
C SER A 96 8.11 9.40 -15.39
N MET A 97 8.36 8.23 -14.81
CA MET A 97 8.91 8.06 -13.46
C MET A 97 10.44 8.19 -13.42
N ASN A 98 10.96 8.70 -12.31
CA ASN A 98 12.37 8.52 -11.96
C ASN A 98 12.64 7.12 -11.40
N THR A 99 13.90 6.81 -11.08
CA THR A 99 14.31 5.48 -10.60
C THR A 99 13.60 5.04 -9.31
N LEU A 100 13.44 5.94 -8.33
CA LEU A 100 12.79 5.63 -7.05
C LEU A 100 11.29 5.42 -7.23
N GLU A 101 10.64 6.31 -7.97
CA GLU A 101 9.21 6.23 -8.30
C GLU A 101 8.90 4.93 -9.06
N CYS A 102 9.72 4.59 -10.05
CA CYS A 102 9.55 3.38 -10.86
C CYS A 102 9.74 2.11 -10.04
N ALA A 103 10.74 2.07 -9.15
CA ALA A 103 10.94 0.92 -8.24
C ALA A 103 9.74 0.73 -7.30
N ALA A 104 9.27 1.82 -6.67
CA ALA A 104 8.09 1.78 -5.81
C ALA A 104 6.83 1.36 -6.60
N TRP A 105 6.60 1.94 -7.78
CA TRP A 105 5.46 1.59 -8.63
C TRP A 105 5.47 0.12 -9.05
N LYS A 106 6.60 -0.39 -9.56
CA LYS A 106 6.74 -1.80 -9.95
C LYS A 106 6.46 -2.74 -8.79
N SER A 107 7.00 -2.46 -7.61
CA SER A 107 6.75 -3.26 -6.41
C SER A 107 5.26 -3.25 -6.00
N PHE A 108 4.59 -2.10 -6.10
CA PHE A 108 3.14 -1.98 -5.90
C PHE A 108 2.35 -2.82 -6.91
N VAL A 109 2.69 -2.76 -8.19
CA VAL A 109 2.04 -3.57 -9.24
C VAL A 109 2.21 -5.06 -8.97
N GLN A 110 3.39 -5.50 -8.53
CA GLN A 110 3.63 -6.89 -8.14
C GLN A 110 2.74 -7.34 -6.99
N VAL A 111 2.58 -6.54 -5.94
CA VAL A 111 1.66 -6.83 -4.82
C VAL A 111 0.20 -6.84 -5.31
N VAL A 112 -0.18 -5.91 -6.19
CA VAL A 112 -1.54 -5.86 -6.72
C VAL A 112 -1.89 -7.12 -7.54
N ASN A 113 -0.97 -7.59 -8.37
CA ASN A 113 -1.22 -8.71 -9.29
C ASN A 113 -1.09 -10.07 -8.62
N ASN A 114 -0.24 -10.21 -7.60
CA ASN A 114 0.08 -11.50 -6.99
C ASN A 114 -0.52 -11.69 -5.59
N PHE A 115 -1.18 -10.67 -5.02
CA PHE A 115 -1.76 -10.75 -3.68
C PHE A 115 -3.12 -10.03 -3.57
N LEU A 116 -3.23 -8.79 -4.05
CA LEU A 116 -4.49 -8.01 -3.98
C LEU A 116 -5.38 -8.19 -5.23
N GLY A 117 -5.17 -9.30 -5.94
CA GLY A 117 -5.90 -9.73 -7.13
C GLY A 117 -6.77 -10.95 -6.81
N ASN A 118 -6.91 -11.85 -7.79
CA ASN A 118 -7.60 -13.13 -7.60
C ASN A 118 -6.65 -14.26 -7.17
N THR A 119 -5.36 -13.96 -7.09
CA THR A 119 -4.29 -14.90 -6.77
C THR A 119 -3.59 -14.48 -5.49
N LYS A 120 -3.23 -15.47 -4.67
CA LYS A 120 -2.37 -15.31 -3.50
C LYS A 120 -1.10 -16.12 -3.74
N ALA A 121 -0.06 -15.48 -4.25
CA ALA A 121 1.20 -16.13 -4.56
C ALA A 121 1.91 -16.59 -3.28
N ALA A 122 2.56 -17.76 -3.31
CA ALA A 122 3.26 -18.30 -2.13
C ALA A 122 4.28 -17.31 -1.55
N ASN A 123 4.97 -16.56 -2.40
CA ASN A 123 5.97 -15.56 -2.03
C ASN A 123 5.41 -14.15 -1.70
N HIS A 124 4.10 -14.02 -1.46
CA HIS A 124 3.44 -12.74 -1.17
C HIS A 124 4.08 -11.95 -0.01
N ALA A 125 4.53 -12.60 1.05
CA ALA A 125 5.24 -11.94 2.17
C ALA A 125 6.47 -11.17 1.67
N ARG A 126 7.31 -11.81 0.86
CA ARG A 126 8.49 -11.17 0.24
C ARG A 126 8.10 -10.00 -0.65
N LEU A 127 7.04 -10.14 -1.46
CA LEU A 127 6.57 -9.06 -2.33
C LEU A 127 6.14 -7.82 -1.53
N ILE A 128 5.44 -8.03 -0.42
CA ILE A 128 5.00 -6.97 0.48
C ILE A 128 6.19 -6.29 1.15
N SER A 129 7.16 -7.04 1.67
CA SER A 129 8.38 -6.47 2.26
C SER A 129 9.16 -5.62 1.26
N THR A 130 9.40 -6.13 0.04
CA THR A 130 10.05 -5.36 -1.03
C THR A 130 9.29 -4.08 -1.36
N MET A 131 7.95 -4.13 -1.40
CA MET A 131 7.14 -2.93 -1.64
C MET A 131 7.26 -1.91 -0.52
N ILE A 132 7.25 -2.34 0.74
CA ILE A 132 7.38 -1.44 1.90
C ILE A 132 8.74 -0.75 1.90
N GLU A 133 9.83 -1.48 1.62
CA GLU A 133 11.17 -0.89 1.50
C GLU A 133 11.24 0.13 0.35
N ALA A 134 10.66 -0.18 -0.80
CA ALA A 134 10.63 0.74 -1.94
C ALA A 134 9.79 2.00 -1.63
N PHE A 135 8.66 1.82 -0.93
CA PHE A 135 7.82 2.93 -0.47
C PHE A 135 8.57 3.80 0.55
N GLN A 136 9.30 3.19 1.48
CA GLN A 136 10.13 3.93 2.43
C GLN A 136 11.20 4.75 1.72
N LYS A 137 11.91 4.17 0.73
CA LYS A 137 12.92 4.87 -0.08
C LYS A 137 12.34 6.03 -0.89
N LEU A 138 11.09 5.90 -1.36
CA LEU A 138 10.37 6.99 -2.03
C LEU A 138 9.91 8.10 -1.05
N GLY A 139 9.88 7.82 0.25
CA GLY A 139 9.39 8.77 1.27
C GLY A 139 7.90 8.60 1.61
N CYS A 140 7.28 7.47 1.28
CA CYS A 140 5.92 7.15 1.70
C CYS A 140 5.83 7.02 3.22
N LEU A 141 4.79 7.60 3.81
CA LEU A 141 4.49 7.42 5.23
C LEU A 141 3.84 6.05 5.47
N MET A 142 4.20 5.42 6.60
CA MET A 142 3.57 4.18 7.03
C MET A 142 2.13 4.45 7.46
N SER A 143 1.18 4.11 6.60
CA SER A 143 -0.25 4.20 6.93
C SER A 143 -0.72 2.98 7.73
N ILE A 144 -1.83 3.11 8.47
CA ILE A 144 -2.48 1.98 9.16
C ILE A 144 -2.74 0.80 8.20
N LYS A 145 -3.10 1.08 6.95
CA LYS A 145 -3.33 0.04 5.93
C LYS A 145 -2.04 -0.68 5.53
N MET A 146 -0.92 0.04 5.43
CA MET A 146 0.38 -0.57 5.15
C MET A 146 0.89 -1.36 6.34
N HIS A 147 0.74 -0.83 7.56
CA HIS A 147 1.06 -1.55 8.78
C HIS A 147 0.22 -2.82 8.89
N PHE A 148 -1.09 -2.72 8.68
CA PHE A 148 -1.99 -3.88 8.65
C PHE A 148 -1.54 -4.90 7.59
N LEU A 149 -1.19 -4.45 6.38
CA LEU A 149 -0.67 -5.31 5.32
C LEU A 149 0.63 -6.02 5.72
N PHE A 150 1.51 -5.38 6.48
CA PHE A 150 2.78 -5.95 6.90
C PHE A 150 2.60 -6.93 8.06
N SER A 151 1.85 -6.55 9.10
CA SER A 151 1.70 -7.34 10.33
C SER A 151 0.86 -8.61 10.17
N HIS A 152 0.10 -8.75 9.08
CA HIS A 152 -0.67 -9.98 8.80
C HIS A 152 0.10 -10.94 7.87
N MET A 153 1.38 -10.67 7.65
CA MET A 153 2.30 -11.47 6.84
C MET A 153 3.33 -12.23 7.65
N GLU A 154 3.45 -11.90 8.93
CA GLU A 154 4.17 -12.63 9.98
C GLU A 154 3.20 -13.56 10.71
#